data_AF-A0A933CY65-F1
#
_entry.id   AF-A0A933CY65-F1
#
_cell.length_a   1.000
_cell.length_b   1.000
_cell.length_c   1.000
_cell.angle_alpha   90.00
_cell.angle_beta   90.00
_cell.angle_gamma   90.00
#
_symmetry.space_group_name_H-M   'P 1'
#
loop_
_entity.id
_entity.type
_entity.pdbx_description
1 polymer ?
#
loop_
_entity_poly.entity_id
_entity_poly.type
_entity_poly.pdbx_seq_one_letter_code
_entity_poly.pdbx_strand_id
1 'polypeptide(L)'
;MLQPASLAILQLLDSKTVPDKEVRYLIGWQALVLVELLQRRLVTVRYAEQMLFNLDVVQRLDRRRLRDCVEVVDWGMQLEDWEAHTPEHLTEALSRIGGLAQRLLAPRNRAQAKRKNKKQIRIRPRSAGRQADANR
;
A
#
# COMPACT_ATOMS: atom_id res chain seq x y z
N MET A 1 18.72 -22.81 16.36
CA MET A 1 18.92 -21.35 16.27
C MET A 1 17.70 -20.77 15.57
N LEU A 2 16.93 -19.89 16.22
CA LEU A 2 15.83 -19.19 15.55
C LEU A 2 16.43 -18.26 14.50
N GLN A 3 15.95 -18.33 13.26
CA GLN A 3 16.34 -17.35 12.24
C GLN A 3 15.82 -15.96 12.66
N PRO A 4 16.60 -14.89 12.43
CA PRO A 4 16.10 -13.53 12.49
C PRO A 4 14.82 -13.42 11.66
N ALA A 5 13.75 -12.86 12.23
CA ALA A 5 12.45 -12.81 11.57
C ALA A 5 12.48 -12.04 10.22
N SER A 6 13.45 -11.15 10.02
CA SER A 6 13.71 -10.49 8.75
C SER A 6 14.13 -11.46 7.65
N LEU A 7 14.96 -12.46 7.95
CA LEU A 7 15.35 -13.49 7.00
C LEU A 7 14.16 -14.33 6.54
N ALA A 8 13.19 -14.58 7.42
CA ALA A 8 11.97 -15.33 7.07
C ALA A 8 11.10 -14.56 6.04
N ILE A 9 10.97 -13.24 6.19
CA ILE A 9 10.26 -12.38 5.21
C ILE A 9 10.99 -12.40 3.87
N LEU A 10 12.31 -12.22 3.86
CA LEU A 10 13.07 -12.17 2.62
C LEU A 10 12.94 -13.50 1.86
N GLN A 11 13.05 -14.64 2.56
CA GLN A 11 12.82 -15.95 1.97
C GLN A 11 11.40 -16.11 1.40
N LEU A 12 10.38 -15.62 2.12
CA LEU A 12 9.00 -15.63 1.66
C LEU A 12 8.81 -14.75 0.40
N LEU A 13 9.43 -13.57 0.38
CA LEU A 13 9.40 -12.64 -0.75
C LEU A 13 10.22 -13.13 -1.95
N ASP A 14 11.22 -13.98 -1.77
CA ASP A 14 11.92 -14.63 -2.86
C ASP A 14 11.14 -15.86 -3.38
N SER A 15 10.29 -16.48 -2.55
CA SER A 15 9.48 -17.64 -2.93
C SER A 15 8.29 -17.28 -3.82
N LYS A 16 8.37 -17.61 -5.12
CA LYS A 16 7.27 -17.41 -6.08
C LYS A 16 5.97 -18.17 -5.76
N THR A 17 5.96 -19.00 -4.72
CA THR A 17 4.77 -19.79 -4.33
C THR A 17 3.73 -18.96 -3.58
N VAL A 18 4.12 -17.86 -2.94
CA VAL A 18 3.19 -17.04 -2.15
C VAL A 18 2.47 -16.04 -3.06
N PRO A 19 1.12 -16.06 -3.12
CA PRO A 19 0.35 -15.12 -3.92
C PRO A 19 0.53 -13.68 -3.43
N ASP A 20 0.50 -12.73 -4.35
CA ASP A 20 0.65 -11.31 -4.04
C ASP A 20 -0.39 -10.76 -3.04
N LYS A 21 -1.56 -11.39 -2.94
CA LYS A 21 -2.57 -11.04 -1.93
C LYS A 21 -2.10 -11.38 -0.52
N GLU A 22 -1.49 -12.55 -0.35
CA GLU A 22 -0.92 -13.00 0.93
C GLU A 22 0.29 -12.15 1.30
N VAL A 23 1.13 -11.80 0.32
CA VAL A 23 2.25 -10.87 0.56
C VAL A 23 1.75 -9.52 1.06
N ARG A 24 0.73 -8.93 0.41
CA ARG A 24 0.12 -7.67 0.88
C ARG A 24 -0.42 -7.77 2.29
N TYR A 25 -1.11 -8.88 2.58
CA TYR A 25 -1.66 -9.12 3.91
C TYR A 25 -0.54 -9.17 4.96
N LEU A 26 0.52 -9.95 4.71
CA LEU A 26 1.66 -10.08 5.62
C LEU A 26 2.37 -8.75 5.86
N ILE A 27 2.69 -8.00 4.79
CA ILE A 27 3.34 -6.69 4.90
C ILE A 27 2.45 -5.71 5.68
N GLY A 28 1.16 -5.64 5.35
CA GLY A 28 0.22 -4.76 6.04
C GLY A 28 0.06 -5.12 7.51
N TRP A 29 -0.09 -6.39 7.83
CA TRP A 29 -0.24 -6.86 9.21
C TRP A 29 1.01 -6.57 10.03
N GLN A 30 2.19 -6.91 9.51
CA GLN A 30 3.44 -6.70 10.24
C GLN A 30 3.77 -5.21 10.42
N ALA A 31 3.52 -4.38 9.39
CA ALA A 31 3.69 -2.94 9.52
C ALA A 31 2.78 -2.37 10.62
N LEU A 32 1.53 -2.83 10.73
CA LEU A 32 0.63 -2.39 11.80
C LEU A 32 1.11 -2.80 13.19
N VAL A 33 1.55 -4.04 13.35
CA VAL A 33 2.12 -4.51 14.61
C VAL A 33 3.32 -3.66 15.01
N LEU A 34 4.24 -3.39 14.08
CA LEU A 34 5.41 -2.55 14.35
C LEU A 34 5.01 -1.11 14.71
N VAL A 35 4.06 -0.51 14.00
CA VAL A 35 3.54 0.82 14.33
C VAL A 35 2.94 0.85 15.74
N GLU A 36 2.11 -0.13 16.11
CA GLU A 36 1.51 -0.19 17.45
C GLU A 36 2.57 -0.36 18.54
N LEU A 37 3.57 -1.22 18.31
CA LEU A 37 4.67 -1.43 19.26
C LEU A 37 5.55 -0.17 19.41
N LEU A 38 5.84 0.53 18.32
CA LEU A 38 6.59 1.79 18.33
C LEU A 38 5.82 2.89 19.06
N GLN A 39 4.52 3.06 18.77
CA GLN A 39 3.67 4.04 19.46
C GLN A 39 3.60 3.79 20.97
N ARG A 40 3.61 2.53 21.39
CA ARG A 40 3.66 2.14 22.82
C ARG A 40 5.06 2.11 23.40
N ARG A 41 6.09 2.45 22.61
CA ARG A 41 7.52 2.42 22.99
C ARG A 41 7.98 1.05 23.51
N LEU A 42 7.39 -0.02 22.99
CA LEU A 42 7.74 -1.41 23.34
C LEU A 42 8.90 -1.94 22.51
N VAL A 43 9.18 -1.31 21.37
CA VAL A 43 10.33 -1.57 20.50
C VAL A 43 10.93 -0.24 20.03
N THR A 44 12.17 -0.29 19.54
CA THR A 44 12.86 0.89 18.97
C THR A 44 12.64 0.98 17.47
N VAL A 45 12.88 2.16 16.89
CA VAL A 45 12.88 2.35 15.42
C VAL A 45 13.85 1.39 14.74
N ARG A 46 15.10 1.30 15.25
CA ARG A 46 16.11 0.36 14.75
C ARG A 46 15.63 -1.09 14.71
N TYR A 47 14.83 -1.52 15.71
CA TYR A 47 14.23 -2.85 15.69
C TYR A 47 13.23 -3.01 14.53
N ALA A 48 12.38 -2.02 14.30
CA ALA A 48 11.41 -2.06 13.19
C ALA A 48 12.08 -2.07 11.81
N GLU A 49 13.18 -1.35 11.64
CA GLU A 49 14.00 -1.36 10.41
C GLU A 49 14.61 -2.72 10.13
N GLN A 50 15.24 -3.31 11.15
CA GLN A 50 15.80 -4.66 11.05
C GLN A 50 14.72 -5.67 10.67
N MET A 51 13.48 -5.49 11.13
CA MET A 51 12.38 -6.43 10.93
C MET A 51 11.67 -6.28 9.58
N LEU A 52 11.40 -5.06 9.13
CA LEU A 52 10.57 -4.81 7.95
C LEU A 52 11.01 -3.59 7.15
N PHE A 53 11.33 -2.48 7.82
CA PHE A 53 11.57 -1.19 7.18
C PHE A 53 13.02 -1.08 6.70
N ASN A 54 13.39 -1.88 5.70
CA ASN A 54 14.73 -1.88 5.14
C ASN A 54 14.74 -2.07 3.62
N LEU A 55 15.87 -1.71 3.02
CA LEU A 55 16.08 -1.72 1.58
C LEU A 55 15.93 -3.11 0.95
N ASP A 56 16.32 -4.17 1.66
CA ASP A 56 16.23 -5.54 1.18
C ASP A 56 14.77 -5.97 0.92
N VAL A 57 13.86 -5.55 1.80
CA VAL A 57 12.42 -5.77 1.65
C VAL A 57 11.88 -4.95 0.48
N VAL A 58 12.23 -3.67 0.39
CA VAL A 58 11.82 -2.78 -0.72
C VAL A 58 12.18 -3.37 -2.07
N GLN A 59 13.44 -3.77 -2.25
CA GLN A 59 13.92 -4.32 -3.52
C GLN A 59 13.15 -5.57 -3.96
N ARG A 60 12.79 -6.45 -3.02
CA ARG A 60 12.04 -7.69 -3.33
C ARG A 60 10.57 -7.41 -3.63
N LEU A 61 9.95 -6.50 -2.89
CA LEU A 61 8.59 -6.05 -3.18
C LEU A 61 8.51 -5.35 -4.55
N ASP A 62 9.53 -4.57 -4.91
CA ASP A 62 9.60 -3.88 -6.19
C ASP A 62 9.76 -4.85 -7.37
N ARG A 63 10.59 -5.89 -7.22
CA ARG A 63 10.70 -6.99 -8.20
C ARG A 63 9.35 -7.69 -8.44
N ARG A 64 8.52 -7.81 -7.40
CA ARG A 64 7.15 -8.33 -7.50
C ARG A 64 6.11 -7.30 -7.97
N ARG A 65 6.51 -6.05 -8.21
CA ARG A 65 5.65 -4.93 -8.61
C ARG A 65 4.55 -4.61 -7.59
N LEU A 66 4.82 -4.85 -6.31
CA LEU A 66 3.91 -4.55 -5.19
C LEU A 66 4.12 -3.12 -4.69
N ARG A 67 3.81 -2.14 -5.53
CA ARG A 67 4.07 -0.71 -5.28
C ARG A 67 3.40 -0.19 -4.00
N ASP A 68 2.23 -0.71 -3.69
CA ASP A 68 1.48 -0.41 -2.47
C ASP A 68 2.21 -0.90 -1.21
N CYS A 69 2.87 -2.06 -1.27
CA CYS A 69 3.73 -2.54 -0.19
C CYS A 69 5.03 -1.74 -0.09
N VAL A 70 5.65 -1.39 -1.23
CA VAL A 70 6.86 -0.56 -1.27
C VAL A 70 6.59 0.78 -0.58
N GLU A 71 5.47 1.44 -0.86
CA GLU A 71 5.12 2.72 -0.21
C GLU A 71 5.08 2.60 1.32
N VAL A 72 4.56 1.50 1.87
CA VAL A 72 4.51 1.30 3.33
C VAL A 72 5.92 1.17 3.91
N VAL A 73 6.78 0.40 3.24
CA VAL A 73 8.13 0.11 3.71
C VAL A 73 9.04 1.32 3.59
N ASP A 74 8.95 2.07 2.48
CA ASP A 74 9.70 3.31 2.25
C ASP A 74 9.38 4.37 3.32
N TRP A 75 8.11 4.53 3.68
CA TRP A 75 7.73 5.44 4.77
C TRP A 75 8.32 5.00 6.12
N GLY A 76 8.38 3.69 6.37
CA GLY A 76 9.00 3.18 7.60
C GLY A 76 10.51 3.37 7.67
N MET A 77 11.20 3.37 6.53
CA MET A 77 12.65 3.61 6.47
C MET A 77 13.05 5.05 6.83
N GLN A 78 12.09 5.98 6.87
CA GLN A 78 12.31 7.38 7.26
C GLN A 78 12.15 7.60 8.77
N LEU A 79 11.79 6.57 9.53
CA LEU A 79 11.51 6.71 10.96
C LEU A 79 12.74 7.11 11.78
N GLU A 80 13.95 6.62 11.44
CA GLU A 80 15.17 6.99 12.17
C GLU A 80 15.48 8.47 11.98
N ASP A 81 15.34 8.98 10.75
CA ASP A 81 15.52 10.40 10.44
C ASP A 81 14.53 11.28 11.21
N TRP A 82 13.25 10.88 11.28
CA TRP A 82 12.27 11.63 12.07
C TRP A 82 12.54 11.56 13.56
N GLU A 83 12.95 10.42 14.10
CA GLU A 83 13.31 10.28 15.52
C GLU A 83 14.50 11.18 15.88
N ALA A 84 15.49 11.29 14.98
CA ALA A 84 16.71 12.06 15.20
C ALA A 84 16.52 13.58 15.00
N HIS A 85 15.72 13.99 14.02
CA HIS A 85 15.70 15.39 13.55
C HIS A 85 14.39 16.12 13.80
N THR A 86 13.26 15.41 13.84
CA THR A 86 11.93 16.00 14.00
C THR A 86 10.99 15.09 14.81
N PRO A 87 11.32 14.79 16.08
CA PRO A 87 10.62 13.78 16.87
C PRO A 87 9.13 14.12 17.11
N GLU A 88 8.76 15.40 17.07
CA GLU A 88 7.37 15.86 17.13
C GLU A 88 6.51 15.33 15.98
N HIS A 89 7.10 15.07 14.81
CA HIS A 89 6.41 14.54 13.63
C HIS A 89 6.36 13.00 13.61
N LEU A 90 7.08 12.31 14.51
CA LEU A 90 7.14 10.85 14.55
C LEU A 90 5.75 10.22 14.75
N THR A 91 4.89 10.85 15.56
CA THR A 91 3.53 10.34 15.80
C THR A 91 2.66 10.40 14.53
N GLU A 92 2.79 11.48 13.76
CA GLU A 92 2.07 11.66 12.49
C GLU A 92 2.57 10.68 11.44
N ALA A 93 3.89 10.52 11.34
CA ALA A 93 4.54 9.52 10.51
C ALA A 93 4.06 8.09 10.80
N LEU A 94 4.07 7.67 12.07
CA LEU A 94 3.56 6.36 12.48
C LEU A 94 2.08 6.19 12.11
N SER A 95 1.27 7.25 12.27
CA SER A 95 -0.14 7.24 11.86
C SER A 95 -0.30 7.09 10.35
N ARG A 96 0.57 7.73 9.56
CA ARG A 96 0.59 7.61 8.10
C ARG A 96 0.94 6.19 7.65
N ILE A 97 1.96 5.57 8.25
CA ILE A 97 2.34 4.17 8.00
C ILE A 97 1.18 3.24 8.40
N GLY A 98 0.53 3.47 9.54
CA GLY A 98 -0.64 2.71 9.96
C GLY A 98 -1.79 2.78 8.95
N GLY A 99 -2.12 3.98 8.45
CA GLY A 99 -3.16 4.15 7.42
C GLY A 99 -2.79 3.51 6.08
N LEU A 100 -1.51 3.53 5.70
CA LEU A 100 -0.98 2.82 4.54
C LEU A 100 -1.14 1.30 4.68
N ALA A 101 -0.73 0.76 5.82
CA ALA A 101 -0.80 -0.66 6.12
C ALA A 101 -2.24 -1.18 6.21
N GLN A 102 -3.15 -0.42 6.82
CA GLN A 102 -4.59 -0.75 6.82
C GLN A 102 -5.18 -0.85 5.41
N ARG A 103 -4.74 0.00 4.47
CA ARG A 103 -5.19 -0.08 3.07
C ARG A 103 -4.77 -1.39 2.37
N LEU A 104 -3.65 -1.99 2.79
CA LEU A 104 -3.22 -3.30 2.28
C LEU A 104 -4.12 -4.44 2.79
N LEU A 105 -4.64 -4.30 4.02
CA LEU A 105 -5.52 -5.28 4.65
C LEU A 105 -6.99 -5.14 4.23
N ALA A 106 -7.40 -3.95 3.80
CA ALA A 106 -8.75 -3.70 3.37
C ALA A 106 -9.13 -4.62 2.19
N PRO A 107 -10.32 -5.25 2.21
CA PRO A 107 -10.83 -5.94 1.03
C PRO A 107 -10.81 -4.94 -0.12
N ARG A 108 -10.09 -5.26 -1.19
CA ARG A 108 -9.97 -4.39 -2.37
C ARG A 108 -11.32 -4.37 -3.08
N ASN A 109 -12.26 -3.60 -2.53
CA ASN A 109 -13.58 -3.43 -3.08
C ASN A 109 -13.38 -2.92 -4.51
N ARG A 110 -13.91 -3.67 -5.48
CA ARG A 110 -13.94 -3.37 -6.91
C ARG A 110 -14.71 -2.08 -7.25
N ALA A 111 -14.77 -1.10 -6.34
CA ALA A 111 -15.46 0.17 -6.49
C ALA A 111 -14.72 1.13 -7.45
N GLN A 112 -13.42 0.96 -7.68
CA GLN A 112 -12.71 1.72 -8.72
C GLN A 112 -12.95 1.20 -10.15
N ALA A 113 -13.35 -0.06 -10.33
CA ALA A 113 -13.68 -0.61 -11.65
C ALA A 113 -15.00 -0.04 -12.21
N LYS A 114 -15.94 0.40 -11.36
CA LYS A 114 -17.20 1.01 -11.80
C LYS A 114 -17.10 2.50 -12.15
N ARG A 115 -16.03 3.20 -11.76
CA ARG A 115 -15.88 4.65 -12.05
C ARG A 115 -15.36 4.96 -13.46
N LYS A 116 -14.74 4.00 -14.16
CA LYS A 116 -14.37 4.17 -15.58
C LYS A 116 -15.51 3.81 -16.55
N ASN A 117 -16.43 2.91 -16.19
CA ASN A 117 -17.53 2.51 -17.08
C ASN A 117 -18.75 3.46 -17.09
N LYS A 118 -18.84 4.42 -16.17
CA LYS A 118 -19.96 5.38 -16.13
C LYS A 118 -19.75 6.65 -16.97
N LYS A 119 -18.54 6.89 -17.52
CA LYS A 119 -18.26 8.06 -18.38
C LYS A 119 -18.43 7.78 -19.89
N GLN A 120 -18.71 6.54 -20.30
CA GLN A 120 -18.83 6.17 -21.72
C GLN A 120 -20.26 5.94 -22.21
N ILE A 121 -21.27 6.17 -21.36
CA ILE A 121 -22.69 6.20 -21.74
C ILE A 121 -23.18 7.64 -21.60
N ARG A 122 -22.64 8.55 -22.43
CA ARG A 122 -23.23 9.87 -22.65
C ARG A 122 -23.73 9.93 -24.09
N ILE A 123 -24.95 9.41 -24.24
CA ILE A 123 -26.07 9.95 -25.04
C ILE A 123 -25.68 10.47 -26.43
N ARG A 124 -25.97 9.68 -27.48
CA ARG A 124 -26.28 10.24 -28.81
C ARG A 124 -27.63 10.97 -28.71
N PRO A 125 -27.74 12.26 -29.07
CA PRO A 125 -29.05 12.86 -29.27
C PRO A 125 -29.65 12.29 -30.56
N ARG A 126 -30.79 11.62 -30.42
CA ARG A 126 -31.67 11.21 -31.51
C ARG A 126 -32.41 12.46 -31.98
N SER A 127 -31.88 13.13 -33.00
CA SER A 127 -32.58 14.21 -33.69
C SER A 127 -33.80 13.64 -34.43
N ALA A 128 -34.97 13.81 -33.83
CA ALA A 128 -36.25 13.72 -34.50
C ALA A 128 -36.66 15.16 -34.89
N GLY A 129 -36.58 15.46 -36.18
CA GLY A 129 -37.18 16.66 -36.79
C GLY A 129 -37.89 16.22 -38.06
N ARG A 130 -39.22 16.19 -38.01
CA ARG A 130 -40.12 16.02 -39.16
C ARG A 130 -40.41 17.39 -39.78
N GLN A 131 -40.86 17.35 -41.04
CA GLN A 131 -41.46 18.43 -41.86
C GLN A 131 -40.45 19.43 -42.44
N ALA A 132 -40.62 19.94 -43.65
CA ALA A 132 -41.46 19.68 -44.82
C ALA A 132 -40.88 20.59 -45.91
N ASP A 133 -40.81 20.16 -47.16
CA ASP A 133 -40.78 21.11 -48.27
C ASP A 133 -41.38 20.47 -49.52
N ALA A 134 -42.48 21.07 -49.95
CA ALA A 134 -43.03 20.98 -51.28
C ALA A 134 -42.51 22.19 -52.08
N ASN A 135 -41.82 21.97 -53.20
CA ASN A 135 -41.90 22.75 -54.45
C ASN A 135 -40.72 22.47 -55.39
N ARG A 136 -40.94 21.62 -56.39
CA ARG A 136 -40.83 21.88 -57.85
C ARG A 136 -40.70 20.57 -58.62
#